data_AF-A0AAD6WX25-F1
#
_entry.id   AF-A0AAD6WX25-F1
#
_cell.length_a   1.000
_cell.length_b   1.000
_cell.length_c   1.000
_cell.angle_alpha   90.00
_cell.angle_beta   90.00
_cell.angle_gamma   90.00
#
_symmetry.space_group_name_H-M   'P 1'
#
loop_
_entity.id
_entity.type
_entity.pdbx_description
1 polymer ?
#
loop_
_entity_poly.entity_id
_entity_poly.type
_entity_poly.pdbx_seq_one_letter_code
_entity_poly.pdbx_strand_id
1 'polypeptide(L)'
;DFALRPDQDFGGLFTTMAVKEGGSERIHIDWNDNLHKYALIFAAGDWEGGEFCIPQLGIRIPLRPGQVLAVRTRLLAHCTAPITSGRRLVFTCFTNSLLLEHTLAGKDYTVL
;
A
#
# COMPACT_ATOMS: atom_id res chain seq x y z
N ASP A 1 5.73 -14.93 -25.62
CA ASP A 1 4.78 -13.81 -25.78
C ASP A 1 4.52 -13.18 -24.42
N PHE A 2 4.75 -11.88 -24.26
CA PHE A 2 4.47 -11.17 -23.00
C PHE A 2 2.96 -11.08 -22.74
N ALA A 3 2.12 -11.16 -23.78
CA ALA A 3 0.67 -11.10 -23.70
C ALA A 3 0.02 -12.36 -23.07
N LEU A 4 0.77 -13.45 -22.91
CA LEU A 4 0.27 -14.71 -22.33
C LEU A 4 0.65 -14.89 -20.86
N ARG A 5 1.41 -13.96 -20.27
CA ARG A 5 1.74 -14.04 -18.85
C ARG A 5 0.56 -13.51 -18.04
N PRO A 6 0.06 -14.24 -17.03
CA PRO A 6 -0.90 -13.66 -16.11
C PRO A 6 -0.25 -12.47 -15.42
N ASP A 7 -0.75 -11.28 -15.72
CA ASP A 7 -0.44 -10.07 -14.99
C ASP A 7 -1.48 -9.85 -13.90
N GLN A 8 -1.06 -9.19 -12.84
CA GLN A 8 -1.99 -8.76 -11.80
C GLN A 8 -2.61 -7.44 -12.24
N ASP A 9 -3.60 -7.51 -13.12
CA ASP A 9 -4.38 -6.35 -13.53
C ASP A 9 -5.46 -6.07 -12.49
N PHE A 10 -5.32 -4.94 -11.80
CA PHE A 10 -6.26 -4.44 -10.79
C PHE A 10 -7.20 -3.36 -11.35
N GLY A 11 -7.37 -3.29 -12.68
CA GLY A 11 -8.28 -2.34 -13.33
C GLY A 11 -7.91 -0.87 -13.09
N GLY A 12 -6.63 -0.58 -12.84
CA GLY A 12 -6.15 0.76 -12.52
C GLY A 12 -6.47 1.27 -11.12
N LEU A 13 -6.88 0.40 -10.18
CA LEU A 13 -7.13 0.77 -8.78
C LEU A 13 -5.87 1.34 -8.09
N PHE A 14 -4.70 0.85 -8.49
CA PHE A 14 -3.38 1.32 -8.07
C PHE A 14 -2.35 1.05 -9.17
N THR A 15 -1.23 1.76 -9.15
CA THR A 15 -0.16 1.62 -10.15
C THR A 15 0.94 0.67 -9.70
N THR A 16 1.02 0.38 -8.41
CA THR A 16 2.17 -0.31 -7.81
C THR A 16 1.73 -1.14 -6.61
N MET A 17 2.35 -2.31 -6.45
CA MET A 17 2.21 -3.14 -5.26
C MET A 17 3.59 -3.46 -4.71
N ALA A 18 3.79 -3.18 -3.41
CA ALA A 18 4.95 -3.63 -2.65
C ALA A 18 4.54 -4.83 -1.78
N VAL A 19 5.41 -5.83 -1.72
CA VAL A 19 5.24 -7.01 -0.86
C VAL A 19 6.44 -7.11 0.07
N LYS A 20 6.20 -7.27 1.37
CA LYS A 20 7.26 -7.32 2.38
C LYS A 20 6.92 -8.33 3.47
N GLU A 21 7.93 -9.01 3.99
CA GLU A 21 7.83 -9.74 5.25
C GLU A 21 8.08 -8.81 6.45
N GLY A 22 7.18 -8.85 7.44
CA GLY A 22 7.24 -8.03 8.64
C GLY A 22 6.42 -6.72 8.55
N GLY A 23 7.07 -5.59 8.83
CA GLY A 23 6.46 -4.26 8.87
C GLY A 23 7.46 -3.13 8.61
N SER A 24 6.99 -1.88 8.57
CA SER A 24 7.85 -0.69 8.48
C SER A 24 7.82 0.04 9.82
N GLU A 25 8.81 -0.20 10.66
CA GLU A 25 8.78 0.23 12.08
C GLU A 25 9.14 1.71 12.27
N ARG A 26 9.81 2.33 11.29
CA ARG A 26 10.14 3.75 11.34
C ARG A 26 8.92 4.58 10.96
N ILE A 27 8.66 5.63 11.71
CA ILE A 27 7.59 6.59 11.37
C ILE A 27 7.97 7.29 10.06
N HIS A 28 7.07 7.25 9.07
CA HIS A 28 7.28 7.86 7.76
C HIS A 28 5.95 8.28 7.12
N ILE A 29 6.06 9.05 6.04
CA ILE A 29 4.99 9.32 5.08
C ILE A 29 5.47 8.87 3.70
N ASP A 30 4.54 8.40 2.88
CA ASP A 30 4.87 7.99 1.51
C ASP A 30 4.77 9.21 0.59
N TRP A 31 5.85 10.00 0.57
CA TRP A 31 5.85 11.31 -0.11
C TRP A 31 5.52 11.24 -1.61
N ASN A 32 5.91 10.15 -2.26
CA ASN A 32 5.71 9.97 -3.70
C ASN A 32 4.35 9.34 -4.05
N ASP A 33 3.55 8.95 -3.06
CA ASP A 33 2.19 8.49 -3.31
C ASP A 33 1.31 9.67 -3.74
N ASN A 34 0.23 9.38 -4.47
CA ASN A 34 -0.71 10.40 -4.87
C ASN A 34 -1.44 10.96 -3.64
N LEU A 35 -1.44 12.30 -3.51
CA LEU A 35 -2.03 12.98 -2.36
C LEU A 35 -3.52 12.63 -2.16
N HIS A 36 -4.26 12.36 -3.23
CA HIS A 36 -5.71 12.19 -3.21
C HIS A 36 -6.16 10.72 -3.31
N LYS A 37 -5.23 9.76 -3.41
CA LYS A 37 -5.56 8.33 -3.50
C LYS A 37 -5.29 7.65 -2.16
N TYR A 38 -6.02 6.57 -1.92
CA TYR A 38 -5.77 5.67 -0.81
C TYR A 38 -4.72 4.63 -1.24
N ALA A 39 -3.80 4.31 -0.33
CA ALA A 39 -3.12 3.03 -0.37
C ALA A 39 -4.04 1.97 0.25
N LEU A 40 -4.05 0.77 -0.32
CA LEU A 40 -4.74 -0.39 0.20
C LEU A 40 -3.71 -1.34 0.80
N ILE A 41 -3.86 -1.65 2.08
CA ILE A 41 -2.94 -2.50 2.83
C ILE A 41 -3.68 -3.72 3.31
N PHE A 42 -3.15 -4.90 2.99
CA PHE A 42 -3.63 -6.17 3.53
C PHE A 42 -2.45 -7.05 3.90
N ALA A 43 -2.69 -8.05 4.74
CA ALA A 43 -1.65 -8.95 5.19
C ALA A 43 -2.13 -10.40 5.23
N ALA A 44 -1.20 -11.32 4.99
CA ALA A 44 -1.41 -12.75 5.03
C ALA A 44 -0.36 -13.41 5.94
N GLY A 45 -0.70 -14.60 6.45
CA GLY A 45 0.11 -15.34 7.41
C GLY A 45 -0.54 -15.41 8.78
N ASP A 46 0.24 -15.85 9.77
CA ASP A 46 -0.16 -16.02 11.16
C ASP A 46 0.87 -15.32 12.03
N TRP A 47 0.46 -14.30 12.78
CA TRP A 47 1.36 -13.42 13.54
C TRP A 47 0.66 -12.76 14.73
N GLU A 48 1.47 -12.26 15.67
CA GLU A 48 1.02 -11.40 16.76
C GLU A 48 1.70 -10.02 16.71
N GLY A 49 1.01 -9.01 17.25
CA GLY A 49 1.43 -7.60 17.17
C GLY A 49 1.25 -7.01 15.77
N GLY A 50 2.15 -6.11 15.37
CA GLY A 50 2.16 -5.57 14.01
C GLY A 50 1.04 -4.58 13.68
N GLU A 51 0.47 -3.89 14.68
CA GLU A 51 -0.57 -2.90 14.45
C GLU A 51 -0.09 -1.76 13.55
N PHE A 52 -0.97 -1.26 12.69
CA PHE A 52 -0.74 -0.06 11.92
C PHE A 52 -0.95 1.17 12.80
N CYS A 53 0.13 1.87 13.11
CA CYS A 53 0.14 3.01 14.02
C CYS A 53 0.07 4.30 13.24
N ILE A 54 -0.80 5.22 13.66
CA ILE A 54 -0.90 6.60 13.13
C ILE A 54 -0.64 7.56 14.31
N PRO A 55 0.63 7.88 14.61
CA PRO A 55 0.98 8.63 15.82
C PRO A 55 0.29 9.99 15.92
N GLN A 56 0.12 10.68 14.79
CA GLN A 56 -0.55 11.99 14.72
C GLN A 56 -1.99 11.96 15.26
N LEU A 57 -2.65 10.80 15.20
CA LEU A 57 -4.02 10.62 15.65
C LEU A 57 -4.11 9.84 16.97
N GLY A 58 -2.99 9.32 17.50
CA GLY A 58 -2.99 8.41 18.64
C GLY A 58 -3.69 7.08 18.37
N ILE A 59 -3.82 6.67 17.10
CA ILE A 59 -4.58 5.48 16.69
C ILE A 59 -3.63 4.31 16.42
N ARG A 60 -4.04 3.10 16.85
CA ARG A 60 -3.42 1.82 16.48
C ARG A 60 -4.49 0.89 15.92
N ILE A 61 -4.27 0.38 14.71
CA ILE A 61 -5.23 -0.48 14.01
C ILE A 61 -4.65 -1.89 13.93
N PRO A 62 -5.25 -2.89 14.60
CA PRO A 62 -4.81 -4.28 14.48
C PRO A 62 -5.33 -4.86 13.15
N LEU A 63 -4.55 -4.72 12.08
CA LEU A 63 -4.85 -5.37 10.79
C LEU A 63 -4.69 -6.88 10.95
N ARG A 64 -5.69 -7.66 10.53
CA ARG A 64 -5.71 -9.13 10.61
C ARG A 64 -5.86 -9.77 9.22
N PRO A 65 -5.52 -11.06 9.06
CA PRO A 65 -5.81 -11.78 7.82
C PRO A 65 -7.27 -11.63 7.39
N GLY A 66 -7.50 -11.42 6.09
CA GLY A 66 -8.84 -11.22 5.51
C GLY A 66 -9.37 -9.78 5.60
N GLN A 67 -8.61 -8.84 6.17
CA GLN A 67 -8.97 -7.42 6.21
C GLN A 67 -8.15 -6.60 5.21
N VAL A 68 -8.76 -5.50 4.75
CA VAL A 68 -8.09 -4.47 3.94
C VAL A 68 -8.22 -3.13 4.65
N LEU A 69 -7.09 -2.45 4.85
CA LEU A 69 -7.01 -1.10 5.36
C LEU A 69 -6.82 -0.12 4.20
N ALA A 70 -7.74 0.82 4.03
CA ALA A 70 -7.56 1.96 3.13
C ALA A 70 -7.02 3.16 3.92
N VAL A 71 -5.88 3.71 3.51
CA VAL A 71 -5.21 4.80 4.25
C VAL A 71 -4.54 5.79 3.29
N ARG A 72 -4.56 7.09 3.63
CA ARG A 72 -3.82 8.14 2.90
C ARG A 72 -2.40 8.25 3.45
N THR A 73 -1.52 7.37 3.00
CA THR A 73 -0.11 7.24 3.45
C THR A 73 0.75 8.48 3.25
N ARG A 74 0.43 9.31 2.25
CA ARG A 74 1.08 10.62 2.06
C ARG A 74 0.66 11.68 3.08
N LEU A 75 -0.55 11.56 3.65
CA LEU A 75 -1.09 12.52 4.61
C LEU A 75 -0.82 12.10 6.05
N LEU A 76 -0.92 10.80 6.32
CA LEU A 76 -0.86 10.22 7.66
C LEU A 76 0.50 9.58 7.87
N ALA A 77 1.29 10.18 8.76
CA ALA A 77 2.53 9.58 9.25
C ALA A 77 2.19 8.27 9.96
N HIS A 78 2.90 7.21 9.59
CA HIS A 78 2.57 5.88 10.04
C HIS A 78 3.81 5.00 10.24
N CYS A 79 3.63 3.94 11.03
CA CYS A 79 4.57 2.84 11.17
C CYS A 79 3.83 1.55 11.53
N THR A 80 4.55 0.45 11.52
CA THR A 80 4.09 -0.84 12.07
C THR A 80 4.67 -1.01 13.47
N ALA A 81 3.83 -1.35 14.44
CA ALA A 81 4.32 -1.82 15.73
C ALA A 81 5.16 -3.11 15.56
N PRO A 82 6.02 -3.46 16.53
CA PRO A 82 6.78 -4.70 16.46
C PRO A 82 5.87 -5.92 16.28
N ILE A 83 6.33 -6.86 15.45
CA ILE A 83 5.74 -8.20 15.35
C ILE A 83 6.44 -9.05 16.40
N THR A 84 5.68 -9.62 17.31
CA THR A 84 6.23 -10.31 18.49
C THR A 84 6.38 -11.82 18.26
N SER A 85 5.62 -12.39 17.32
CA SER A 85 5.68 -13.80 16.96
C SER A 85 5.08 -14.04 15.57
N GLY A 86 5.42 -15.19 14.98
CA GLY A 86 4.86 -15.64 13.70
C GLY A 86 5.44 -14.95 12.47
N ARG A 87 4.73 -15.08 11.34
CA ARG A 87 5.15 -14.60 10.01
C ARG A 87 4.03 -13.78 9.37
N ARG A 88 4.34 -12.52 9.08
CA ARG A 88 3.43 -11.57 8.41
C ARG A 88 3.97 -11.19 7.04
N LEU A 89 3.21 -11.47 5.99
CA LEU A 89 3.45 -10.92 4.65
C LEU A 89 2.47 -9.77 4.42
N VAL A 90 2.98 -8.55 4.28
CA VAL A 90 2.18 -7.35 4.04
C VAL A 90 2.26 -6.94 2.58
N PHE A 91 1.11 -6.58 2.03
CA PHE A 91 0.92 -6.08 0.68
C PHE A 91 0.43 -4.64 0.78
N THR A 92 1.16 -3.72 0.14
CA THR A 92 0.79 -2.32 0.05
C THR A 92 0.57 -1.98 -1.41
N CYS A 93 -0.67 -1.71 -1.76
CA CYS A 93 -1.10 -1.31 -3.09
C CYS A 93 -1.28 0.21 -3.11
N PHE A 94 -0.48 0.93 -3.91
CA PHE A 94 -0.45 2.39 -3.89
C PHE A 94 -0.33 2.98 -5.30
N THR A 95 -0.70 4.25 -5.41
CA THR A 95 -0.56 5.01 -6.65
C THR A 95 0.58 5.99 -6.50
N ASN A 96 1.69 5.75 -7.20
CA ASN A 96 2.81 6.67 -7.21
C ASN A 96 2.52 7.83 -8.18
N SER A 97 2.71 9.08 -7.74
CA SER A 97 2.44 10.27 -8.56
C SER A 97 3.25 10.27 -9.86
N LEU A 98 4.55 9.94 -9.79
CA LEU A 98 5.42 9.97 -10.96
C LEU A 98 5.04 8.91 -11.99
N LEU A 99 4.71 7.69 -11.54
CA LEU A 99 4.25 6.62 -12.43
C LEU A 99 2.89 6.95 -13.05
N LEU A 100 1.98 7.54 -12.27
CA LEU A 100 0.69 7.98 -12.78
C LEU A 100 0.86 9.08 -13.84
N GLU A 101 1.67 10.10 -13.55
CA GLU A 101 1.97 11.19 -14.48
C GLU A 101 2.59 10.68 -15.77
N HIS A 102 3.57 9.77 -15.70
CA HIS A 102 4.15 9.14 -16.89
C HIS A 102 3.10 8.35 -17.69
N THR A 103 2.22 7.62 -17.01
CA THR A 103 1.13 6.86 -17.65
C THR A 103 0.12 7.78 -18.33
N LEU A 104 -0.18 8.94 -17.74
CA LEU A 104 -1.11 9.92 -18.28
C LEU A 104 -0.47 10.76 -19.40
N ALA A 105 0.80 11.12 -19.28
CA ALA A 105 1.53 11.86 -20.30
C ALA A 105 1.77 11.03 -21.57
N GLY A 106 1.91 9.71 -21.45
CA GLY A 106 1.95 8.79 -22.59
C GLY A 106 0.58 8.52 -23.23
N LYS A 107 -0.50 9.03 -22.64
CA LYS A 107 -1.85 9.00 -23.19
C LYS A 107 -2.21 10.40 -23.67
N ASP A 108 -1.82 10.74 -24.91
CA ASP A 108 -2.57 11.72 -25.68
C ASP A 108 -4.04 11.27 -25.64
N TYR A 109 -4.88 12.02 -24.93
CA TYR A 109 -6.32 11.76 -24.90
C TYR A 109 -6.87 12.03 -26.31
N THR A 110 -6.91 10.99 -27.14
CA THR A 110 -7.69 10.96 -28.39
C THR A 110 -8.67 9.80 -28.36
N VAL A 111 -9.53 9.73 -27.34
CA VAL A 111 -10.77 8.94 -27.28
C VAL A 111 -11.57 9.53 -26.11
N LEU A 112 -12.72 10.19 -26.22
CA LEU A 112 -13.77 10.39 -27.24
C LEU A 112 -14.14 11.89 -27.31
#